data_AF-A0A072TRA0-F1
#
_entry.id   AF-A0A072TRA0-F1
#
_cell.length_a   1.000
_cell.length_b   1.000
_cell.length_c   1.000
_cell.angle_alpha   90.00
_cell.angle_beta   90.00
_cell.angle_gamma   90.00
#
_symmetry.space_group_name_H-M   'P 1'
#
loop_
_entity.id
_entity.type
_entity.pdbx_description
1 polymer ?
#
loop_
_entity_poly.entity_id
_entity_poly.type
_entity_poly.pdbx_seq_one_letter_code
_entity_poly.pdbx_strand_id
1 'polypeptide(L)'
;MVKLKLVETTMDVLYKPECCVTRLLVMLLVNLTQLDAGTDSLLQIDDEKVRGLYVMKLVRSFCRTTHEKDDDSFEHVGSILVNITKQRAGRELLLDPKRGLLKQIIRQFDSNSSLRKKGVSGTIRNCCFEAENQLQNLLLVSEFLWPALLLPVAGNKIYSEEDRKKMPLELGTALSIEREPVNDPEIRTQVLEAIYLILLQEAGRRAFWSVNGPRIVQVGYEDEEDPKVMGAYEQLGSLLINGSGMEEPSTETRE
;
A
#
# COMPACT_ATOMS: atom_id res chain seq x y z
N MET A 1 29.64 -0.90 -3.64
CA MET A 1 28.43 -1.73 -3.45
C MET A 1 28.25 -2.76 -4.56
N VAL A 2 28.08 -2.36 -5.82
CA VAL A 2 27.99 -3.28 -6.98
C VAL A 2 29.30 -4.07 -7.20
N LYS A 3 30.46 -3.40 -7.17
CA LYS A 3 31.78 -4.06 -7.23
C LYS A 3 32.04 -5.07 -6.10
N LEU A 4 31.33 -4.95 -4.98
CA LEU A 4 31.51 -5.81 -3.80
C LEU A 4 30.42 -6.89 -3.70
N LYS A 5 29.47 -6.97 -4.66
CA LYS A 5 28.38 -7.96 -4.67
C LYS A 5 27.66 -8.11 -3.32
N LEU A 6 27.50 -6.99 -2.59
CA LEU A 6 27.00 -7.03 -1.21
C LEU A 6 25.55 -7.50 -1.14
N VAL A 7 24.68 -7.10 -2.08
CA VAL A 7 23.28 -7.54 -2.12
C VAL A 7 23.21 -9.05 -2.37
N GLU A 8 23.92 -9.56 -3.37
CA GLU A 8 24.01 -10.99 -3.70
C GLU A 8 24.50 -11.80 -2.48
N THR A 9 25.62 -11.39 -1.88
CA THR A 9 26.19 -12.05 -0.69
C THR A 9 25.22 -12.02 0.49
N THR A 10 24.56 -10.88 0.73
CA THR A 10 23.59 -10.74 1.82
C THR A 10 22.39 -11.66 1.59
N MET A 11 21.86 -11.72 0.37
CA MET A 11 20.75 -12.60 0.01
C MET A 11 21.14 -14.08 0.13
N ASP A 12 22.36 -14.45 -0.25
CA ASP A 12 22.85 -15.83 -0.12
C ASP A 12 22.98 -16.24 1.35
N VAL A 13 23.56 -15.38 2.20
CA VAL A 13 23.68 -15.68 3.64
C VAL A 13 22.32 -15.71 4.32
N LEU A 14 21.42 -14.76 3.99
CA LEU A 14 20.08 -14.65 4.58
C LEU A 14 19.26 -15.92 4.42
N TYR A 15 19.42 -16.65 3.31
CA TYR A 15 18.67 -17.87 3.01
C TYR A 15 19.47 -19.17 3.22
N LYS A 16 20.63 -19.13 3.87
CA LYS A 16 21.33 -20.33 4.32
C LYS A 16 20.63 -20.94 5.56
N PRO A 17 20.59 -22.28 5.70
CA PRO A 17 19.92 -22.95 6.82
C PRO A 17 20.37 -22.52 8.22
N GLU A 18 21.63 -22.08 8.35
CA GLU A 18 22.25 -21.74 9.64
C GLU A 18 22.30 -20.22 9.91
N CYS A 19 21.49 -19.41 9.22
CA CYS A 19 21.50 -17.96 9.40
C CYS A 19 20.95 -17.55 10.77
N CYS A 20 21.84 -17.13 11.68
CA CYS A 20 21.48 -16.63 13.02
C CYS A 20 21.35 -15.09 13.11
N VAL A 21 21.64 -14.37 12.02
CA VAL A 21 21.67 -12.90 11.98
C VAL A 21 20.65 -12.30 11.00
N THR A 22 19.53 -12.99 10.79
CA THR A 22 18.48 -12.65 9.81
C THR A 22 18.05 -11.19 9.88
N ARG A 23 17.68 -10.70 11.07
CA ARG A 23 17.25 -9.31 11.26
C ARG A 23 18.31 -8.29 10.82
N LEU A 24 19.58 -8.51 11.18
CA LEU A 24 20.68 -7.62 10.82
C LEU A 24 20.93 -7.61 9.31
N LEU A 25 20.79 -8.75 8.63
CA LEU A 25 20.91 -8.83 7.18
C LEU A 25 19.75 -8.13 6.47
N VAL A 26 18.52 -8.24 6.98
CA VAL A 26 17.38 -7.48 6.44
C VAL A 26 17.60 -5.98 6.64
N MET A 27 18.06 -5.54 7.81
CA MET A 27 18.39 -4.12 8.07
C MET A 27 19.55 -3.63 7.19
N LEU A 28 20.55 -4.49 6.91
CA LEU A 28 21.59 -4.17 5.94
C LEU A 28 21.00 -3.96 4.55
N LEU A 29 20.07 -4.81 4.09
CA LEU A 29 19.38 -4.63 2.81
C LEU A 29 18.56 -3.34 2.77
N VAL A 30 17.95 -2.91 3.88
CA VAL A 30 17.29 -1.59 3.96
C VAL A 30 18.28 -0.47 3.60
N ASN A 31 19.48 -0.48 4.19
CA ASN A 31 20.50 0.53 3.92
C ASN A 31 21.05 0.43 2.49
N LEU A 32 21.33 -0.78 2.00
CA LEU A 32 21.85 -0.99 0.64
C LEU A 32 20.84 -0.51 -0.42
N THR A 33 19.54 -0.69 -0.19
CA THR A 33 18.49 -0.27 -1.13
C THR A 33 18.14 1.22 -1.06
N GLN A 34 18.75 2.00 -0.16
CA GLN A 34 18.65 3.46 -0.23
C GLN A 34 19.38 4.05 -1.44
N LEU A 35 20.33 3.30 -2.00
CA LEU A 35 21.09 3.68 -3.19
C LEU A 35 20.53 2.96 -4.42
N ASP A 36 20.45 3.67 -5.56
CA ASP A 36 19.92 3.11 -6.81
C ASP A 36 20.61 1.81 -7.21
N ALA A 37 21.94 1.79 -7.14
CA ALA A 37 22.72 0.61 -7.49
C ALA A 37 22.42 -0.63 -6.61
N GLY A 38 21.87 -0.44 -5.41
CA GLY A 38 21.46 -1.52 -4.51
C GLY A 38 20.06 -2.00 -4.83
N THR A 39 19.17 -1.07 -5.17
CA THR A 39 17.85 -1.37 -5.72
C THR A 39 17.98 -2.14 -7.03
N ASP A 40 18.80 -1.68 -7.98
CA ASP A 40 19.07 -2.34 -9.26
C ASP A 40 19.57 -3.77 -9.05
N SER A 41 20.53 -3.94 -8.14
CA SER A 41 21.09 -5.24 -7.79
C SER A 41 20.07 -6.17 -7.10
N LEU A 42 19.16 -5.63 -6.28
CA LEU A 42 18.11 -6.41 -5.62
C LEU A 42 16.97 -6.78 -6.59
N LEU A 43 16.63 -5.88 -7.51
CA LEU A 43 15.67 -6.11 -8.59
C LEU A 43 16.22 -7.06 -9.66
N GLN A 44 17.55 -7.20 -9.74
CA GLN A 44 18.24 -8.03 -10.72
C GLN A 44 17.89 -7.60 -12.15
N ILE A 45 17.93 -6.29 -12.41
CA ILE A 45 17.49 -5.70 -13.69
C ILE A 45 18.36 -6.12 -14.88
N ASP A 46 19.62 -6.48 -14.64
CA ASP A 46 20.59 -6.86 -15.68
C ASP A 46 20.48 -8.33 -16.13
N ASP A 47 19.69 -9.16 -15.43
CA ASP A 47 19.50 -10.57 -15.77
C ASP A 47 18.00 -10.95 -15.77
N GLU A 48 17.42 -10.91 -16.97
CA GLU A 48 16.01 -11.24 -17.21
C GLU A 48 15.60 -12.63 -16.71
N LYS A 49 16.52 -13.61 -16.59
CA LYS A 49 16.18 -14.96 -16.11
C LYS A 49 15.87 -14.99 -14.61
N VAL A 50 16.50 -14.10 -13.85
CA VAL A 50 16.36 -14.03 -12.39
C VAL A 50 15.73 -12.72 -11.93
N ARG A 51 15.24 -11.88 -12.85
CA ARG A 51 14.64 -10.57 -12.55
C ARG A 51 13.54 -10.67 -11.49
N GLY A 52 13.78 -9.99 -10.37
CA GLY A 52 12.90 -9.93 -9.21
C GLY A 52 12.93 -11.17 -8.30
N LEU A 53 13.79 -12.16 -8.52
CA LEU A 53 13.84 -13.38 -7.70
C LEU A 53 14.11 -13.07 -6.22
N TYR A 54 15.05 -12.16 -5.94
CA TYR A 54 15.34 -11.72 -4.57
C TYR A 54 14.15 -11.04 -3.91
N VAL A 55 13.46 -10.14 -4.62
CA VAL A 55 12.25 -9.49 -4.12
C VAL A 55 11.16 -10.52 -3.84
N MET A 56 10.94 -11.49 -4.72
CA MET A 56 9.95 -12.56 -4.50
C MET A 56 10.27 -13.40 -3.26
N LYS A 57 11.55 -13.70 -3.01
CA LYS A 57 11.98 -14.38 -1.77
C LYS A 57 11.68 -13.53 -0.54
N LEU A 58 12.03 -12.24 -0.56
CA LEU A 58 11.78 -11.32 0.55
C LEU A 58 10.28 -11.15 0.84
N VAL A 59 9.44 -10.96 -0.19
CA VAL A 59 7.98 -10.88 -0.06
C VAL A 59 7.42 -12.16 0.55
N ARG A 60 7.88 -13.35 0.11
CA ARG A 60 7.47 -14.62 0.70
C ARG A 60 7.81 -14.70 2.19
N SER A 61 9.00 -14.27 2.60
CA SER A 61 9.42 -14.27 4.01
C SER A 61 8.65 -13.25 4.84
N PHE A 62 8.43 -12.07 4.28
CA PHE A 62 7.57 -11.02 4.84
C PHE A 62 6.17 -11.57 5.13
N CYS A 63 5.53 -12.24 4.17
CA CYS A 63 4.17 -12.76 4.35
C CYS A 63 4.05 -14.02 5.22
N ARG A 64 5.16 -14.68 5.59
CA ARG A 64 5.16 -15.89 6.44
C ARG A 64 5.34 -15.62 7.92
N THR A 65 5.90 -14.47 8.27
CA THR A 65 6.23 -14.15 9.67
C THR A 65 4.94 -13.83 10.42
N THR A 66 4.56 -14.73 11.34
CA THR A 66 3.34 -14.63 12.14
C THR A 66 3.50 -13.55 13.22
N HIS A 67 2.48 -12.71 13.38
CA HIS A 67 2.40 -11.57 14.29
C HIS A 67 2.48 -11.90 15.80
N GLU A 68 2.91 -13.11 16.16
CA GLU A 68 2.80 -13.66 17.52
C GLU A 68 4.15 -13.77 18.26
N LYS A 69 5.29 -13.52 17.61
CA LYS A 69 6.62 -13.57 18.26
C LYS A 69 7.22 -12.16 18.32
N ASP A 70 7.76 -11.80 19.50
CA ASP A 70 8.39 -10.50 19.79
C ASP A 70 9.60 -10.13 18.89
N ASP A 71 10.09 -11.04 18.06
CA ASP A 71 11.21 -10.79 17.14
C ASP A 71 10.83 -11.11 15.69
N ASP A 72 10.09 -10.19 15.07
CA ASP A 72 9.78 -10.23 13.64
C ASP A 72 11.00 -9.83 12.81
N SER A 73 11.86 -10.80 12.49
CA SER A 73 13.07 -10.56 11.70
C SER A 73 12.83 -9.97 10.30
N PHE A 74 11.59 -9.99 9.78
CA PHE A 74 11.27 -9.54 8.42
C PHE A 74 10.40 -8.27 8.39
N GLU A 75 10.02 -7.66 9.51
CA GLU A 75 9.21 -6.42 9.50
C GLU A 75 9.85 -5.29 8.66
N HIS A 76 11.18 -5.21 8.67
CA HIS A 76 11.98 -4.25 7.91
C HIS A 76 11.95 -4.47 6.39
N VAL A 77 11.44 -5.60 5.89
CA VAL A 77 11.20 -5.79 4.46
C VAL A 77 10.23 -4.74 3.92
N GLY A 78 9.30 -4.25 4.74
CA GLY A 78 8.44 -3.11 4.37
C GLY A 78 9.25 -1.90 3.87
N SER A 79 10.34 -1.54 4.56
CA SER A 79 11.21 -0.43 4.13
C SER A 79 11.99 -0.74 2.85
N ILE A 80 12.38 -2.00 2.64
CA ILE A 80 13.01 -2.44 1.37
C ILE A 80 12.03 -2.26 0.20
N LEU A 81 10.76 -2.66 0.38
CA LEU A 81 9.71 -2.52 -0.63
C LEU A 81 9.45 -1.05 -0.98
N VAL A 82 9.42 -0.17 0.02
CA VAL A 82 9.33 1.29 -0.20
C VAL A 82 10.52 1.80 -1.01
N ASN A 83 11.74 1.35 -0.70
CA ASN A 83 12.94 1.77 -1.41
C ASN A 83 12.92 1.35 -2.88
N ILE A 84 12.66 0.07 -3.19
CA ILE A 84 12.70 -0.41 -4.57
C ILE A 84 11.60 0.21 -5.44
N THR A 85 10.44 0.58 -4.85
CA THR A 85 9.32 1.18 -5.58
C THR A 85 9.49 2.68 -5.86
N LYS A 86 10.55 3.31 -5.34
CA LYS A 86 10.98 4.65 -5.81
C LYS A 86 11.36 4.61 -7.29
N GLN A 87 11.88 3.48 -7.76
CA GLN A 87 12.19 3.26 -9.16
C GLN A 87 11.02 2.62 -9.91
N ARG A 88 10.87 2.98 -11.19
CA ARG A 88 9.85 2.43 -12.08
C ARG A 88 9.94 0.91 -12.22
N ALA A 89 11.15 0.36 -12.35
CA ALA A 89 11.37 -1.08 -12.47
C ALA A 89 10.84 -1.87 -11.26
N GLY A 90 10.94 -1.30 -10.05
CA GLY A 90 10.36 -1.89 -8.84
C GLY A 90 8.84 -1.84 -8.83
N ARG A 91 8.24 -0.73 -9.28
CA ARG A 91 6.78 -0.62 -9.40
C ARG A 91 6.22 -1.60 -10.42
N GLU A 92 6.83 -1.69 -11.61
CA GLU A 92 6.44 -2.63 -12.66
C GLU A 92 6.53 -4.09 -12.17
N LEU A 93 7.58 -4.44 -11.43
CA LEU A 93 7.73 -5.78 -10.85
C LEU A 93 6.59 -6.12 -9.88
N LEU A 94 6.21 -5.19 -9.01
CA LEU A 94 5.15 -5.45 -8.02
C LEU A 94 3.74 -5.42 -8.63
N LEU A 95 3.52 -4.58 -9.65
CA LEU A 95 2.25 -4.43 -10.36
C LEU A 95 1.97 -5.56 -11.36
N ASP A 96 2.95 -6.38 -11.72
CA ASP A 96 2.75 -7.52 -12.62
C ASP A 96 1.72 -8.52 -12.03
N PRO A 97 0.52 -8.63 -12.63
CA PRO A 97 -0.54 -9.48 -12.10
C PRO A 97 -0.17 -10.96 -12.15
N LYS A 98 0.75 -11.37 -13.04
CA LYS A 98 1.21 -12.76 -13.13
C LYS A 98 2.02 -13.20 -11.91
N ARG A 99 2.65 -12.24 -11.21
CA ARG A 99 3.45 -12.51 -10.01
C ARG A 99 2.62 -12.42 -8.73
N GLY A 100 1.54 -11.63 -8.73
CA GLY A 100 0.64 -11.48 -7.59
C GLY A 100 1.31 -10.93 -6.33
N LEU A 101 2.40 -10.15 -6.48
CA LEU A 101 3.20 -9.65 -5.36
C LEU A 101 2.48 -8.53 -4.62
N LEU A 102 1.91 -7.57 -5.34
CA LEU A 102 1.18 -6.47 -4.71
C LEU A 102 0.06 -6.98 -3.80
N LYS A 103 -0.74 -7.96 -4.25
CA LYS A 103 -1.77 -8.61 -3.42
C LYS A 103 -1.20 -9.17 -2.12
N GLN A 104 -0.07 -9.87 -2.18
CA GLN A 104 0.57 -10.46 -0.99
C GLN A 104 1.06 -9.39 -0.02
N ILE A 105 1.62 -8.30 -0.55
CA ILE A 105 2.13 -7.16 0.25
C ILE A 105 0.97 -6.43 0.92
N ILE A 106 -0.11 -6.10 0.20
CA ILE A 106 -1.26 -5.35 0.75
C ILE A 106 -1.86 -6.07 1.98
N ARG A 107 -1.98 -7.40 1.96
CA ARG A 107 -2.51 -8.18 3.09
C ARG A 107 -1.69 -8.06 4.37
N GLN A 108 -0.47 -7.54 4.30
CA GLN A 108 0.34 -7.28 5.49
C GLN A 108 -0.06 -5.99 6.21
N PHE A 109 -1.02 -5.22 5.68
CA PHE A 109 -1.62 -4.08 6.38
C PHE A 109 -2.44 -4.49 7.61
N ASP A 110 -2.94 -5.73 7.65
CA ASP A 110 -3.68 -6.31 8.79
C ASP A 110 -2.76 -6.68 9.97
N SER A 111 -1.45 -6.54 9.80
CA SER A 111 -0.43 -6.80 10.82
C SER A 111 -0.54 -5.88 12.05
N ASN A 112 -0.24 -6.37 13.24
CA ASN A 112 -0.09 -5.51 14.43
C ASN A 112 1.19 -4.65 14.43
N SER A 113 2.21 -5.00 13.63
CA SER A 113 3.43 -4.19 13.49
C SER A 113 3.15 -2.90 12.70
N SER A 114 3.33 -1.76 13.36
CA SER A 114 3.26 -0.43 12.74
C SER A 114 4.26 -0.27 11.60
N LEU A 115 5.47 -0.84 11.76
CA LEU A 115 6.51 -0.78 10.74
C LEU A 115 6.09 -1.50 9.44
N ARG A 116 5.37 -2.62 9.56
CA ARG A 116 4.78 -3.30 8.41
C ARG A 116 3.71 -2.45 7.74
N LYS A 117 2.74 -1.91 8.50
CA LYS A 117 1.68 -1.05 7.96
C LYS A 117 2.27 0.13 7.19
N LYS A 118 3.29 0.78 7.76
CA LYS A 118 4.03 1.89 7.14
C LYS A 118 4.77 1.50 5.87
N GLY A 119 5.45 0.35 5.87
CA GLY A 119 6.08 -0.19 4.68
C GLY A 119 5.07 -0.50 3.56
N VAL A 120 3.93 -1.08 3.93
CA VAL A 120 2.85 -1.41 2.99
C VAL A 120 2.21 -0.14 2.41
N SER A 121 1.82 0.83 3.24
CA SER A 121 1.23 2.09 2.77
C SER A 121 2.17 2.86 1.84
N GLY A 122 3.45 2.97 2.20
CA GLY A 122 4.45 3.63 1.35
C GLY A 122 4.69 2.89 0.03
N THR A 123 4.66 1.55 0.04
CA THR A 123 4.79 0.73 -1.17
C THR A 123 3.58 0.92 -2.09
N ILE A 124 2.37 0.89 -1.55
CA ILE A 124 1.13 1.12 -2.32
C ILE A 124 1.17 2.52 -2.94
N ARG A 125 1.44 3.55 -2.14
CA ARG A 125 1.56 4.95 -2.58
C ARG A 125 2.55 5.10 -3.73
N ASN A 126 3.72 4.46 -3.62
CA ASN A 126 4.71 4.49 -4.69
C ASN A 126 4.18 3.80 -5.96
N CYS A 127 3.56 2.62 -5.85
CA CYS A 127 2.95 1.94 -6.99
C CYS A 127 1.85 2.78 -7.68
N CYS A 128 1.11 3.60 -6.93
CA CYS A 128 0.08 4.48 -7.49
C CYS A 128 0.62 5.58 -8.43
N PHE A 129 1.93 5.88 -8.47
CA PHE A 129 2.49 6.75 -9.51
C PHE A 129 2.35 6.17 -10.92
N GLU A 130 2.19 4.85 -11.06
CA GLU A 130 1.94 4.22 -12.35
C GLU A 130 0.44 4.19 -12.72
N ALA A 131 -0.46 4.79 -11.93
CA ALA A 131 -1.90 4.71 -12.16
C ALA A 131 -2.32 5.13 -13.57
N GLU A 132 -1.69 6.14 -14.18
CA GLU A 132 -1.97 6.54 -15.56
C GLU A 132 -1.87 5.37 -16.57
N ASN A 133 -0.90 4.46 -16.38
CA ASN A 133 -0.61 3.37 -17.31
C ASN A 133 -1.05 1.98 -16.80
N GLN A 134 -1.20 1.83 -15.49
CA GLN A 134 -1.30 0.55 -14.79
C GLN A 134 -2.51 0.50 -13.83
N LEU A 135 -3.47 1.43 -13.94
CA LEU A 135 -4.65 1.47 -13.07
C LEU A 135 -5.38 0.12 -13.05
N GLN A 136 -5.54 -0.54 -14.19
CA GLN A 136 -6.17 -1.85 -14.27
C GLN A 136 -5.50 -2.87 -13.34
N ASN A 137 -4.17 -2.86 -13.25
CA ASN A 137 -3.41 -3.79 -12.41
C ASN A 137 -3.55 -3.45 -10.91
N LEU A 138 -3.68 -2.16 -10.56
CA LEU A 138 -4.05 -1.73 -9.21
C LEU A 138 -5.47 -2.19 -8.84
N LEU A 139 -6.43 -2.01 -9.74
CA LEU A 139 -7.84 -2.35 -9.50
C LEU A 139 -8.12 -3.86 -9.49
N LEU A 140 -7.26 -4.69 -10.11
CA LEU A 140 -7.31 -6.15 -9.98
C LEU A 140 -7.19 -6.64 -8.54
N VAL A 141 -6.61 -5.83 -7.64
CA VAL A 141 -6.48 -6.14 -6.21
C VAL A 141 -7.37 -5.25 -5.33
N SER A 142 -8.41 -4.64 -5.91
CA SER A 142 -9.33 -3.69 -5.24
C SER A 142 -9.94 -4.22 -3.94
N GLU A 143 -10.27 -5.51 -3.88
CA GLU A 143 -10.76 -6.21 -2.68
C GLU A 143 -9.85 -6.00 -1.45
N PHE A 144 -8.54 -5.94 -1.67
CA PHE A 144 -7.54 -5.71 -0.61
C PHE A 144 -7.07 -4.26 -0.56
N LEU A 145 -6.99 -3.61 -1.73
CA LEU A 145 -6.49 -2.24 -1.86
C LEU A 145 -7.40 -1.24 -1.15
N TRP A 146 -8.72 -1.32 -1.35
CA TRP A 146 -9.64 -0.36 -0.76
C TRP A 146 -9.66 -0.42 0.77
N PRO A 147 -9.75 -1.58 1.43
CA PRO A 147 -9.58 -1.65 2.88
C PRO A 147 -8.25 -1.06 3.35
N ALA A 148 -7.13 -1.38 2.71
CA ALA A 148 -5.82 -0.86 3.11
C ALA A 148 -5.69 0.66 2.97
N LEU A 149 -6.40 1.27 2.00
CA LEU A 149 -6.37 2.71 1.76
C LEU A 149 -7.41 3.48 2.58
N LEU A 150 -8.63 2.94 2.73
CA LEU A 150 -9.77 3.64 3.31
C LEU A 150 -9.87 3.45 4.82
N LEU A 151 -9.55 2.26 5.35
CA LEU A 151 -9.67 2.01 6.78
C LEU A 151 -8.80 2.96 7.62
N PRO A 152 -7.56 3.33 7.25
CA PRO A 152 -6.75 4.25 8.06
C PRO A 152 -7.31 5.67 8.14
N VAL A 153 -8.21 6.04 7.24
CA VAL A 153 -8.73 7.41 7.03
C VAL A 153 -10.26 7.46 7.16
N ALA A 154 -10.86 6.47 7.82
CA ALA A 154 -12.30 6.38 8.03
C ALA A 154 -12.76 6.93 9.39
N GLY A 155 -11.85 7.52 10.17
CA GLY A 155 -12.14 7.90 11.55
C GLY A 155 -12.43 6.69 12.46
N ASN A 156 -13.00 6.96 13.64
CA ASN A 156 -13.36 5.97 14.66
C ASN A 156 -14.87 5.74 14.78
N LYS A 157 -15.70 6.47 14.00
CA LYS A 157 -17.16 6.39 14.04
C LYS A 157 -17.67 5.08 13.43
N ILE A 158 -18.75 4.56 13.98
CA ILE A 158 -19.50 3.43 13.41
C ILE A 158 -20.37 3.97 12.26
N TYR A 159 -20.25 3.38 11.08
CA TYR A 159 -20.98 3.83 9.89
C TYR A 159 -22.43 3.32 9.92
N SER A 160 -23.35 4.12 9.38
CA SER A 160 -24.77 3.74 9.26
C SER A 160 -24.95 2.55 8.33
N GLU A 161 -26.04 1.80 8.50
CA GLU A 161 -26.40 0.71 7.57
C GLU A 161 -26.59 1.21 6.13
N GLU A 162 -27.11 2.43 5.96
CA GLU A 162 -27.31 3.04 4.63
C GLU A 162 -25.98 3.34 3.93
N ASP A 163 -24.98 3.85 4.66
CA ASP A 163 -23.65 4.09 4.14
C ASP A 163 -22.94 2.77 3.81
N ARG A 164 -23.06 1.77 4.69
CA ARG A 164 -22.40 0.46 4.54
C ARG A 164 -22.98 -0.39 3.39
N LYS A 165 -24.27 -0.27 3.08
CA LYS A 165 -24.90 -0.98 1.94
C LYS A 165 -24.27 -0.64 0.59
N LYS A 166 -23.59 0.50 0.49
CA LYS A 166 -22.88 0.96 -0.72
C LYS A 166 -21.41 0.53 -0.76
N MET A 167 -20.93 -0.20 0.25
CA MET A 167 -19.53 -0.61 0.39
C MET A 167 -19.37 -2.11 0.08
N PRO A 168 -18.18 -2.56 -0.36
CA PRO A 168 -17.82 -3.98 -0.37
C PRO A 168 -17.97 -4.60 1.02
N LEU A 169 -18.26 -5.90 1.07
CA LEU A 169 -18.57 -6.61 2.31
C LEU A 169 -17.46 -6.48 3.36
N GLU A 170 -16.22 -6.64 2.95
CA GLU A 170 -15.04 -6.59 3.83
C GLU A 170 -14.91 -5.20 4.47
N LEU A 171 -15.09 -4.15 3.68
CA LEU A 171 -15.00 -2.76 4.12
C LEU A 171 -16.19 -2.38 5.01
N GLY A 172 -17.42 -2.71 4.59
CA GLY A 172 -18.63 -2.44 5.36
C GLY A 172 -18.65 -3.16 6.71
N THR A 173 -18.18 -4.41 6.76
CA THR A 173 -18.06 -5.18 8.01
C THR A 173 -17.07 -4.51 8.95
N ALA A 174 -15.88 -4.12 8.46
CA ALA A 174 -14.89 -3.45 9.28
C ALA A 174 -15.41 -2.11 9.85
N LEU A 175 -16.20 -1.37 9.08
CA LEU A 175 -16.78 -0.08 9.48
C LEU A 175 -18.09 -0.19 10.29
N SER A 176 -18.52 -1.42 10.63
CA SER A 176 -19.71 -1.68 11.46
C SER A 176 -19.43 -1.74 12.96
N ILE A 177 -18.15 -1.73 13.34
CA ILE A 177 -17.69 -1.81 14.73
C ILE A 177 -16.83 -0.61 15.07
N GLU A 178 -16.65 -0.34 16.36
CA GLU A 178 -15.61 0.57 16.81
C GLU A 178 -14.24 -0.03 16.50
N ARG A 179 -13.33 0.78 15.96
CA ARG A 179 -12.01 0.33 15.52
C ARG A 179 -10.93 1.13 16.23
N GLU A 180 -9.79 0.50 16.45
CA GLU A 180 -8.60 1.22 16.85
C GLU A 180 -8.11 2.12 15.69
N PRO A 181 -7.95 3.43 15.93
CA PRO A 181 -7.49 4.35 14.91
C PRO A 181 -6.03 4.06 14.54
N VAL A 182 -5.70 4.27 13.26
CA VAL A 182 -4.30 4.27 12.81
C VAL A 182 -3.69 5.62 13.16
N ASN A 183 -2.99 5.68 14.29
CA ASN A 183 -2.47 6.92 14.85
C ASN A 183 -1.26 7.52 14.12
N ASP A 184 -0.51 6.74 13.34
CA ASP A 184 0.66 7.24 12.61
C ASP A 184 0.23 8.18 11.45
N PRO A 185 0.53 9.49 11.51
CA PRO A 185 0.11 10.45 10.50
C PRO A 185 0.80 10.20 9.14
N GLU A 186 1.97 9.56 9.12
CA GLU A 186 2.64 9.22 7.87
C GLU A 186 1.86 8.15 7.10
N ILE A 187 1.30 7.16 7.78
CA ILE A 187 0.44 6.15 7.16
C ILE A 187 -0.79 6.81 6.56
N ARG A 188 -1.50 7.65 7.35
CA ARG A 188 -2.71 8.35 6.88
C ARG A 188 -2.41 9.25 5.68
N THR A 189 -1.32 10.01 5.73
CA THR A 189 -0.87 10.82 4.58
C THR A 189 -0.60 9.97 3.35
N GLN A 190 0.16 8.88 3.49
CA GLN A 190 0.54 8.02 2.35
C GLN A 190 -0.68 7.39 1.68
N VAL A 191 -1.68 6.95 2.45
CA VAL A 191 -2.88 6.37 1.86
C VAL A 191 -3.76 7.44 1.17
N LEU A 192 -3.85 8.65 1.71
CA LEU A 192 -4.55 9.77 1.04
C LEU A 192 -3.86 10.15 -0.27
N GLU A 193 -2.53 10.24 -0.29
CA GLU A 193 -1.76 10.46 -1.51
C GLU A 193 -1.97 9.34 -2.55
N ALA A 194 -2.01 8.08 -2.09
CA ALA A 194 -2.28 6.93 -2.96
C ALA A 194 -3.69 7.02 -3.58
N ILE A 195 -4.71 7.35 -2.77
CA ILE A 195 -6.07 7.58 -3.26
C ILE A 195 -6.07 8.71 -4.27
N TYR A 196 -5.45 9.86 -3.96
CA TYR A 196 -5.35 11.01 -4.87
C TYR A 196 -4.81 10.61 -6.25
N LEU A 197 -3.68 9.88 -6.29
CA LEU A 197 -3.07 9.41 -7.54
C LEU A 197 -3.99 8.50 -8.36
N ILE A 198 -4.79 7.65 -7.69
CA ILE A 198 -5.82 6.84 -8.35
C ILE A 198 -6.94 7.73 -8.90
N LEU A 199 -7.39 8.73 -8.14
CA LEU A 199 -8.51 9.61 -8.51
C LEU A 199 -8.17 10.62 -9.61
N LEU A 200 -6.89 10.84 -9.93
CA LEU A 200 -6.50 11.57 -11.13
C LEU A 200 -7.08 10.89 -12.39
N GLN A 201 -7.25 9.57 -12.35
CA GLN A 201 -7.77 8.77 -13.44
C GLN A 201 -9.30 8.64 -13.36
N GLU A 202 -9.99 8.78 -14.48
CA GLU A 202 -11.47 8.73 -14.53
C GLU A 202 -12.03 7.37 -14.05
N ALA A 203 -11.43 6.27 -14.49
CA ALA A 203 -11.82 4.94 -14.02
C ALA A 203 -11.50 4.73 -12.53
N GLY A 204 -10.47 5.40 -12.01
CA GLY A 204 -10.11 5.38 -10.60
C GLY A 204 -11.16 6.09 -9.74
N ARG A 205 -11.67 7.24 -10.22
CA ARG A 205 -12.83 7.92 -9.62
C ARG A 205 -14.04 7.00 -9.59
N ARG A 206 -14.45 6.41 -10.72
CA ARG A 206 -15.60 5.48 -10.72
C ARG A 206 -15.44 4.34 -9.71
N ALA A 207 -14.26 3.73 -9.63
CA ALA A 207 -14.00 2.66 -8.68
C ALA A 207 -14.07 3.14 -7.22
N PHE A 208 -13.56 4.34 -6.92
CA PHE A 208 -13.64 4.93 -5.58
C PHE A 208 -15.06 5.28 -5.16
N TRP A 209 -15.89 5.81 -6.08
CA TRP A 209 -17.31 6.07 -5.81
C TRP A 209 -18.09 4.78 -5.56
N SER A 210 -17.78 3.71 -6.31
CA SER A 210 -18.47 2.43 -6.15
C SER A 210 -18.27 1.75 -4.79
N VAL A 211 -17.32 2.23 -3.98
CA VAL A 211 -17.06 1.72 -2.62
C VAL A 211 -17.44 2.71 -1.52
N ASN A 212 -18.23 3.74 -1.85
CA ASN A 212 -18.60 4.84 -0.96
C ASN A 212 -17.39 5.60 -0.38
N GLY A 213 -16.28 5.65 -1.14
CA GLY A 213 -15.04 6.32 -0.77
C GLY A 213 -15.21 7.79 -0.35
N PRO A 214 -16.00 8.63 -1.06
CA PRO A 214 -16.19 10.03 -0.67
C PRO A 214 -16.75 10.20 0.74
N ARG A 215 -17.73 9.37 1.12
CA ARG A 215 -18.32 9.41 2.46
C ARG A 215 -17.31 9.01 3.53
N ILE A 216 -16.47 8.01 3.25
CA ILE A 216 -15.44 7.57 4.19
C ILE A 216 -14.43 8.68 4.46
N VAL A 217 -13.93 9.32 3.41
CA VAL A 217 -12.97 10.42 3.50
C VAL A 217 -13.58 11.64 4.21
N GLN A 218 -14.85 11.95 3.93
CA GLN A 218 -15.56 13.03 4.61
C GLN A 218 -15.61 12.80 6.13
N VAL A 219 -16.04 11.62 6.56
CA VAL A 219 -16.15 11.27 7.98
C VAL A 219 -14.77 11.28 8.64
N GLY A 220 -13.75 10.74 7.97
CA GLY A 220 -12.39 10.73 8.50
C GLY A 220 -11.78 12.13 8.68
N TYR A 221 -12.16 13.09 7.82
CA TYR A 221 -11.70 14.47 7.93
C TYR A 221 -12.31 15.20 9.14
N GLU A 222 -13.54 14.89 9.54
CA GLU A 222 -14.22 15.55 10.66
C GLU A 222 -13.46 15.43 11.99
N ASP A 223 -12.71 14.34 12.17
CA ASP A 223 -12.01 14.01 13.42
C ASP A 223 -10.47 14.13 13.27
N GLU A 224 -9.96 14.68 12.16
CA GLU A 224 -8.52 14.80 11.93
C GLU A 224 -7.96 16.12 12.49
N GLU A 225 -6.89 16.01 13.27
CA GLU A 225 -6.23 17.15 13.92
C GLU A 225 -4.80 17.38 13.41
N ASP A 226 -4.17 16.39 12.76
CA ASP A 226 -2.81 16.54 12.25
C ASP A 226 -2.80 17.44 11.00
N PRO A 227 -2.11 18.60 11.02
CA PRO A 227 -2.16 19.57 9.92
C PRO A 227 -1.68 19.00 8.58
N LYS A 228 -0.73 18.05 8.60
CA LYS A 228 -0.22 17.44 7.37
C LYS A 228 -1.25 16.49 6.77
N VAL A 229 -1.94 15.72 7.62
CA VAL A 229 -2.99 14.80 7.16
C VAL A 229 -4.20 15.59 6.68
N MET A 230 -4.61 16.65 7.38
CA MET A 230 -5.67 17.58 6.93
C MET A 230 -5.37 18.13 5.53
N GLY A 231 -4.14 18.60 5.29
CA GLY A 231 -3.75 19.08 3.97
C GLY A 231 -3.89 18.03 2.86
N ALA A 232 -3.62 16.75 3.17
CA ALA A 232 -3.83 15.66 2.23
C ALA A 232 -5.32 15.36 1.98
N TYR A 233 -6.17 15.44 3.02
CA TYR A 233 -7.63 15.36 2.87
C TYR A 233 -8.18 16.49 2.01
N GLU A 234 -7.74 17.73 2.23
CA GLU A 234 -8.18 18.91 1.48
C GLU A 234 -7.79 18.84 0.00
N GLN A 235 -6.58 18.37 -0.30
CA GLN A 235 -6.14 18.11 -1.68
C GLN A 235 -7.03 17.06 -2.36
N LEU A 236 -7.33 15.98 -1.66
CA LEU A 236 -8.21 14.93 -2.15
C LEU A 236 -9.65 15.46 -2.36
N GLY A 237 -10.20 16.19 -1.39
CA GLY A 237 -11.54 16.78 -1.46
C GLY A 237 -11.68 17.78 -2.61
N SER A 238 -10.66 18.61 -2.83
CA SER A 238 -10.63 19.55 -3.96
C SER A 238 -10.73 18.84 -5.31
N LEU A 239 -10.06 17.68 -5.44
CA LEU A 239 -10.15 16.85 -6.65
C LEU A 239 -11.54 16.24 -6.83
N LEU A 240 -12.20 15.82 -5.74
CA LEU A 240 -13.57 15.28 -5.79
C LEU A 240 -14.58 16.33 -6.25
N ILE A 241 -14.49 17.57 -5.75
CA ILE A 241 -15.36 18.69 -6.12
C ILE A 241 -15.14 19.11 -7.57
N ASN A 242 -13.88 19.21 -8.01
CA ASN A 242 -13.59 19.58 -9.40
C ASN A 242 -13.89 18.44 -10.39
N GLY A 243 -13.87 17.19 -9.92
CA GLY A 243 -14.20 16.00 -10.69
C GLY A 243 -15.69 15.66 -10.76
N SER A 244 -16.54 16.34 -9.97
CA SER A 244 -17.99 16.06 -9.85
C SER A 244 -18.83 16.56 -11.04
N GLY A 245 -18.21 16.88 -12.18
CA GLY A 245 -18.92 17.01 -13.47
C GLY A 245 -19.42 15.66 -14.02
N MET A 246 -19.22 14.56 -13.29
CA MET A 246 -19.84 13.26 -13.53
C MET A 246 -20.82 12.99 -12.39
N GLU A 247 -22.08 13.25 -12.68
CA GLU A 247 -23.22 13.24 -11.74
C GLU A 247 -23.35 11.92 -10.95
N GLU A 248 -23.88 12.05 -9.73
CA GLU A 248 -24.71 10.99 -9.15
C GLU A 248 -25.79 10.61 -10.18
N PRO A 249 -26.13 9.33 -10.38
CA PRO A 249 -27.30 9.01 -11.19
C PRO A 249 -28.52 9.64 -10.52
N SER A 250 -29.01 10.71 -11.13
CA SER A 250 -30.23 11.37 -10.74
C SER A 250 -31.36 10.34 -10.78
N THR A 251 -31.84 9.95 -9.61
CA THR A 251 -33.16 9.35 -9.48
C THR A 251 -34.20 10.43 -9.77
N GLU A 252 -34.37 10.77 -11.05
CA GLU A 252 -35.60 11.40 -11.52
C GLU A 252 -36.71 10.34 -11.46
N THR A 253 -37.39 10.31 -10.32
CA THR A 253 -38.73 9.75 -10.21
C THR A 253 -39.63 10.64 -11.07
N ARG A 254 -40.02 10.16 -12.26
CA ARG A 254 -41.15 10.73 -13.00
C ARG A 254 -42.43 10.08 -12.50
N GLU A 255 -43.28 10.92 -11.91
CA GLU A 255 -44.73 10.69 -11.74
C GLU A 255 -45.43 10.46 -13.09
#